data_AF-A0A959T0X4-F1
#
_entry.id   AF-A0A959T0X4-F1
#
_cell.length_a   1.000
_cell.length_b   1.000
_cell.length_c   1.000
_cell.angle_alpha   90.00
_cell.angle_beta   90.00
_cell.angle_gamma   90.00
#
_symmetry.space_group_name_H-M   'P 1'
#
loop_
_entity.id
_entity.type
_entity.pdbx_description
1 polymer ?
#
loop_
_entity_poly.entity_id
_entity_poly.type
_entity_poly.pdbx_seq_one_letter_code
_entity_poly.pdbx_strand_id
1 'polypeptide(L)'
;KKMPAETIKRVPEGHYLQWVNACIAGYGKGKTSSPFEYAGPFTESILMGNLAIRSWMLKNPNLKGWDDKYLGRKKLLWDAKNMKVTNFDEANQFVKRDYREGWKLSL
;
A
#
# COMPACT_ATOMS: atom_id res chain seq x y z
N LYS A 1 7.92 -9.76 -33.58
CA LYS A 1 7.30 -9.94 -32.25
C LYS A 1 6.00 -9.12 -32.23
N LYS A 2 4.82 -9.76 -32.23
CA LYS A 2 3.53 -9.05 -32.23
C LYS A 2 3.27 -8.50 -30.82
N MET A 3 3.02 -7.20 -30.69
CA MET A 3 2.66 -6.62 -29.39
C MET A 3 1.28 -7.14 -28.95
N PRO A 4 1.04 -7.28 -27.63
CA PRO A 4 -0.28 -7.63 -27.12
C PRO A 4 -1.31 -6.57 -27.56
N ALA A 5 -2.57 -7.00 -27.66
CA ALA A 5 -3.67 -6.09 -27.98
C ALA A 5 -3.84 -5.03 -26.87
N GLU A 6 -4.20 -3.80 -27.26
CA GLU A 6 -4.45 -2.73 -26.31
C GLU A 6 -5.68 -3.04 -25.45
N THR A 7 -5.51 -3.00 -24.13
CA THR A 7 -6.57 -3.29 -23.17
C THR A 7 -7.26 -2.04 -22.63
N ILE A 8 -6.59 -0.89 -22.66
CA ILE A 8 -7.10 0.41 -22.19
C ILE A 8 -6.65 1.56 -23.10
N LYS A 9 -7.50 2.57 -23.24
CA LYS A 9 -7.17 3.78 -24.01
C LYS A 9 -5.97 4.50 -23.39
N ARG A 10 -5.01 4.89 -24.23
CA ARG A 10 -3.92 5.79 -23.84
C ARG A 10 -4.46 7.16 -23.48
N VAL A 11 -3.70 7.89 -22.67
CA VAL A 11 -3.97 9.30 -22.32
C VAL A 11 -3.07 10.16 -23.21
N PRO A 12 -3.58 10.67 -24.36
CA PRO A 12 -2.75 11.37 -25.34
C PRO A 12 -2.11 12.65 -24.78
N GLU A 13 -2.78 13.32 -23.84
CA GLU A 13 -2.29 14.51 -23.16
C GLU A 13 -1.35 14.24 -21.97
N GLY A 14 -1.14 12.96 -21.62
CA GLY A 14 -0.39 12.51 -20.45
C GLY A 14 -1.24 12.48 -19.16
N HIS A 15 -0.90 11.56 -18.24
CA HIS A 15 -1.69 11.33 -17.02
C HIS A 15 -1.70 12.53 -16.07
N TYR A 16 -0.64 13.35 -16.06
CA TYR A 16 -0.58 14.56 -15.24
C TYR A 16 -1.60 15.62 -15.70
N LEU A 17 -1.68 15.89 -17.01
CA LEU A 17 -2.62 16.89 -17.52
C LEU A 17 -4.07 16.39 -17.38
N GLN A 18 -4.29 15.10 -17.59
CA GLN A 18 -5.57 14.46 -17.32
C GLN A 18 -6.03 14.65 -15.86
N TRP A 19 -5.12 14.50 -14.89
CA TRP A 19 -5.41 14.75 -13.48
C TRP A 19 -5.79 16.22 -13.22
N VAL A 20 -5.00 17.17 -13.74
CA VAL A 20 -5.28 18.61 -13.62
C VAL A 20 -6.64 18.95 -14.22
N ASN A 21 -6.94 18.46 -15.42
CA ASN A 21 -8.23 18.68 -16.08
C ASN A 21 -9.39 18.10 -15.27
N ALA A 22 -9.21 16.91 -14.67
CA ALA A 22 -10.21 16.32 -13.79
C ALA A 22 -10.44 17.14 -12.53
N CYS A 23 -9.39 17.71 -11.92
CA CYS A 23 -9.51 18.63 -10.79
C CYS A 23 -10.27 19.91 -11.16
N ILE A 24 -9.96 20.51 -12.31
CA ILE A 24 -10.61 21.73 -12.80
C ILE A 24 -12.09 21.48 -13.11
N ALA A 25 -12.43 20.32 -13.70
CA ALA A 25 -13.81 19.96 -14.02
C ALA A 25 -14.71 19.84 -12.77
N GLY A 26 -14.11 19.56 -11.60
CA GLY A 26 -14.78 19.42 -10.32
C GLY A 26 -15.06 17.97 -9.93
N TYR A 27 -15.41 17.77 -8.65
CA TYR A 27 -15.61 16.45 -8.06
C TYR A 27 -16.64 15.61 -8.83
N GLY A 28 -16.27 14.37 -9.17
CA GLY A 28 -17.11 13.44 -9.92
C GLY A 28 -17.31 13.77 -11.40
N LYS A 29 -16.73 14.87 -11.91
CA LYS A 29 -16.93 15.33 -13.29
C LYS A 29 -15.76 14.99 -14.23
N GLY A 30 -14.61 14.60 -13.69
CA GLY A 30 -13.44 14.15 -14.46
C GLY A 30 -13.19 12.65 -14.32
N LYS A 31 -12.80 11.98 -15.42
CA LYS A 31 -12.37 10.58 -15.42
C LYS A 31 -10.87 10.48 -15.65
N THR A 32 -10.16 9.83 -14.73
CA THR A 32 -8.72 9.61 -14.80
C THR A 32 -8.41 8.20 -15.27
N SER A 33 -7.21 7.98 -15.80
CA SER A 33 -6.71 6.65 -16.18
C SER A 33 -6.39 5.76 -14.98
N SER A 34 -6.19 6.36 -13.80
CA SER A 34 -5.86 5.68 -12.55
C SER A 34 -6.69 6.28 -11.40
N PRO A 35 -7.99 5.98 -11.32
CA PRO A 35 -8.88 6.50 -10.27
C PRO A 35 -8.56 5.86 -8.91
N PHE A 36 -8.86 6.55 -7.80
CA PHE A 36 -8.49 6.09 -6.45
C PHE A 36 -9.12 4.75 -6.07
N GLU A 37 -10.32 4.48 -6.56
CA GLU A 37 -11.07 3.23 -6.34
C GLU A 37 -10.33 2.01 -6.92
N TYR A 38 -9.46 2.22 -7.91
CA TYR A 38 -8.62 1.18 -8.49
C TYR A 38 -7.18 1.26 -7.96
N ALA A 39 -6.58 2.45 -8.06
CA ALA A 39 -5.17 2.67 -7.73
C ALA A 39 -4.88 2.47 -6.24
N GLY A 40 -5.83 2.78 -5.35
CA GLY A 40 -5.72 2.58 -3.91
C GLY A 40 -5.56 1.10 -3.56
N PRO A 41 -6.56 0.24 -3.81
CA PRO A 41 -6.47 -1.20 -3.52
C PRO A 41 -5.32 -1.91 -4.26
N PHE A 42 -5.00 -1.44 -5.48
CA PHE A 42 -3.84 -1.95 -6.21
C PHE A 42 -2.53 -1.65 -5.49
N THR A 43 -2.32 -0.40 -5.06
CA THR A 43 -1.12 -0.01 -4.31
C THR A 43 -1.05 -0.75 -2.99
N GLU A 44 -2.17 -0.88 -2.28
CA GLU A 44 -2.27 -1.65 -1.03
C GLU A 44 -1.77 -3.10 -1.23
N SER A 45 -2.24 -3.77 -2.28
CA SER A 45 -1.85 -5.16 -2.59
C SER A 45 -0.33 -5.30 -2.79
N ILE A 46 0.31 -4.32 -3.45
CA ILE A 46 1.77 -4.30 -3.64
C ILE A 46 2.49 -4.05 -2.30
N LEU A 47 1.99 -3.11 -1.49
CA LEU A 47 2.59 -2.78 -0.19
C LEU A 47 2.53 -3.95 0.80
N MET A 48 1.57 -4.87 0.66
CA MET A 48 1.51 -6.10 1.47
C MET A 48 2.75 -6.99 1.28
N GLY A 49 3.38 -6.97 0.11
CA GLY A 49 4.66 -7.65 -0.11
C GLY A 49 5.79 -7.06 0.75
N ASN A 50 5.88 -5.72 0.80
CA ASN A 50 6.85 -5.04 1.64
C ASN A 50 6.60 -5.29 3.13
N LEU A 51 5.33 -5.25 3.55
CA LEU A 51 4.93 -5.58 4.92
C LEU A 51 5.39 -7.00 5.30
N ALA A 52 5.16 -7.98 4.42
CA ALA A 52 5.56 -9.36 4.64
C ALA A 52 7.08 -9.51 4.79
N ILE A 53 7.87 -8.90 3.89
CA ILE A 53 9.34 -8.96 3.93
C ILE A 53 9.88 -8.31 5.22
N ARG A 54 9.36 -7.14 5.60
CA ARG A 54 9.80 -6.45 6.82
C ARG A 54 9.46 -7.25 8.08
N SER A 55 8.26 -7.82 8.12
CA SER A 55 7.82 -8.69 9.22
C SER A 55 8.69 -9.95 9.31
N TRP A 56 9.01 -10.57 8.16
CA TRP A 56 9.86 -11.76 8.08
C TRP A 56 11.25 -11.54 8.68
N MET A 57 11.78 -10.33 8.55
CA MET A 57 13.10 -9.93 9.04
C MET A 57 13.09 -9.39 10.48
N LEU A 58 11.92 -9.31 11.12
CA LEU A 58 11.81 -8.81 12.49
C LEU A 58 12.51 -9.76 13.46
N LYS A 59 13.53 -9.24 14.15
CA LYS A 59 14.31 -10.00 15.14
C LYS A 59 13.65 -9.93 16.51
N ASN A 60 13.74 -11.02 17.27
CA ASN A 60 13.32 -11.00 18.66
C ASN A 60 14.32 -10.18 19.50
N PRO A 61 13.88 -9.08 20.15
CA PRO A 61 14.75 -8.34 21.06
C PRO A 61 15.15 -9.15 22.31
N ASN A 62 14.33 -10.13 22.72
CA ASN A 62 14.51 -10.96 23.90
C ASN A 62 15.06 -12.36 23.56
N LEU A 63 15.85 -12.45 22.49
CA LEU A 63 16.36 -13.69 21.91
C LEU A 63 16.81 -14.72 22.95
N LYS A 64 16.13 -15.88 23.01
CA LYS A 64 16.50 -16.99 23.91
C LYS A 64 17.40 -18.05 23.29
N GLY A 65 17.55 -18.05 21.96
CA GLY A 65 18.34 -19.04 21.21
C GLY A 65 18.23 -18.85 19.71
N TRP A 66 18.93 -19.65 18.90
CA TRP A 66 18.98 -19.47 17.44
C TRP A 66 17.61 -19.63 16.75
N ASP A 67 16.78 -20.53 17.29
CA ASP A 67 15.42 -20.79 16.78
C ASP A 67 14.45 -19.64 17.03
N ASP A 68 14.75 -18.79 18.02
CA ASP A 68 13.93 -17.63 18.43
C ASP A 68 14.38 -16.33 17.77
N LYS A 69 15.27 -16.40 16.77
CA LYS A 69 15.88 -15.22 16.14
C LYS A 69 14.90 -14.34 15.39
N TYR A 70 13.87 -14.92 14.76
CA TYR A 70 12.95 -14.20 13.89
C TYR A 70 11.49 -14.42 14.31
N LEU A 71 10.82 -13.35 14.71
CA LEU A 71 9.44 -13.39 15.22
C LEU A 71 8.40 -13.59 14.11
N GLY A 72 8.66 -13.02 12.93
CA GLY A 72 7.68 -12.90 11.86
C GLY A 72 7.78 -13.94 10.75
N ARG A 73 8.47 -15.07 10.97
CA ARG A 73 8.52 -16.20 10.01
C ARG A 73 7.23 -17.02 10.01
N LYS A 74 6.11 -16.38 9.67
CA LYS A 74 4.77 -16.98 9.66
C LYS A 74 3.87 -16.31 8.63
N LYS A 75 2.76 -16.96 8.29
CA LYS A 75 1.72 -16.38 7.44
C LYS A 75 1.06 -15.21 8.17
N LEU A 76 0.96 -14.06 7.51
CA LEU A 76 0.23 -12.89 8.03
C LEU A 76 -1.22 -12.91 7.53
N LEU A 77 -2.16 -12.56 8.40
CA LEU A 77 -3.57 -12.38 8.08
C LEU A 77 -3.90 -10.90 8.05
N TRP A 78 -4.26 -10.39 6.88
CA TRP A 78 -4.53 -8.98 6.63
C TRP A 78 -6.03 -8.67 6.70
N ASP A 79 -6.40 -7.68 7.50
CA ASP A 79 -7.73 -7.07 7.55
C ASP A 79 -7.68 -5.72 6.82
N ALA A 80 -8.04 -5.74 5.54
CA ALA A 80 -8.03 -4.56 4.67
C ALA A 80 -8.98 -3.44 5.15
N LYS A 81 -10.10 -3.81 5.78
CA LYS A 81 -11.08 -2.82 6.24
C LYS A 81 -10.53 -1.99 7.39
N ASN A 82 -9.81 -2.63 8.32
CA ASN A 82 -9.22 -1.97 9.48
C ASN A 82 -7.74 -1.62 9.29
N MET A 83 -7.16 -1.94 8.13
CA MET A 83 -5.75 -1.75 7.80
C MET A 83 -4.83 -2.32 8.89
N LYS A 84 -4.95 -3.62 9.20
CA LYS A 84 -4.13 -4.27 10.24
C LYS A 84 -3.83 -5.74 9.96
N VAL A 85 -2.70 -6.21 10.48
CA VAL A 85 -2.40 -7.64 10.63
C VAL A 85 -3.07 -8.14 11.91
N THR A 86 -3.83 -9.24 11.83
CA THR A 86 -4.67 -9.72 12.94
C THR A 86 -4.03 -10.82 13.78
N ASN A 87 -2.95 -11.43 13.29
CA ASN A 87 -2.33 -12.60 13.92
C ASN A 87 -0.86 -12.40 14.30
N PHE A 88 -0.36 -11.17 14.18
CA PHE A 88 1.00 -10.79 14.56
C PHE A 88 1.07 -9.27 14.78
N ASP A 89 0.91 -8.84 16.03
CA ASP A 89 0.74 -7.42 16.37
C ASP A 89 1.99 -6.60 16.05
N GLU A 90 3.18 -7.16 16.21
CA GLU A 90 4.43 -6.48 15.94
C GLU A 90 4.58 -6.11 14.46
N ALA A 91 3.92 -6.80 13.52
CA ALA A 91 3.92 -6.40 12.12
C ALA A 91 3.20 -5.06 11.89
N ASN A 92 2.26 -4.67 12.76
CA ASN A 92 1.49 -3.44 12.61
C ASN A 92 2.36 -2.17 12.74
N GLN A 93 3.56 -2.27 13.31
CA GLN A 93 4.55 -1.18 13.33
C GLN A 93 4.97 -0.71 11.93
N PHE A 94 4.75 -1.54 10.90
CA PHE A 94 5.09 -1.23 9.52
C PHE A 94 3.90 -0.71 8.69
N VAL A 95 2.69 -0.76 9.25
CA VAL A 95 1.45 -0.37 8.56
C VAL A 95 1.24 1.13 8.61
N LYS A 96 1.56 1.76 9.74
CA LYS A 96 1.48 3.20 9.92
C LYS A 96 2.86 3.77 10.21
N ARG A 97 3.03 5.05 9.88
CA ARG A 97 4.22 5.82 10.22
C ARG A 97 3.88 6.76 11.36
N ASP A 98 4.79 6.87 12.32
CA ASP A 98 4.72 7.93 13.31
C ASP A 98 5.02 9.26 12.62
N TYR A 99 4.05 10.16 12.66
CA TYR A 99 4.23 11.51 12.17
C TYR A 99 5.19 12.28 13.08
N ARG A 100 5.97 13.18 12.48
CA ARG A 100 6.83 14.09 13.24
C ARG A 100 5.96 14.95 14.17
N GLU A 101 6.49 15.29 15.34
CA GLU A 101 5.84 16.25 16.25
C GLU A 101 5.37 17.51 15.51
N GLY A 102 4.15 17.95 15.83
CA GLY A 102 3.46 19.06 15.16
C GLY A 102 2.67 18.66 13.91
N TRP A 103 2.87 17.47 13.35
CA TRP A 103 2.07 16.95 12.23
C TRP A 103 1.08 15.91 12.74
N LYS A 104 -0.21 16.27 12.76
CA LYS A 104 -1.30 15.34 13.08
C LYS A 104 -2.28 15.30 11.93
N LEU A 105 -2.71 14.08 11.56
CA LEU A 105 -3.75 13.87 10.57
C LEU A 105 -5.09 13.77 11.32
N SER A 106 -5.97 14.76 11.15
CA SER A 106 -7.38 14.63 11.54
C SER A 106 -8.13 14.05 10.33
N LEU A 107 -8.41 12.75 10.39
CA LEU A 107 -9.28 12.07 9.42
C LEU A 107 -10.74 12.18 9.86
#